data_AF-A0A8T4N8S0-F1
#
_entry.id   AF-A0A8T4N8S0-F1
#
_cell.length_a   1.000
_cell.length_b   1.000
_cell.length_c   1.000
_cell.angle_alpha   90.00
_cell.angle_beta   90.00
_cell.angle_gamma   90.00
#
_symmetry.space_group_name_H-M   'P 1'
#
loop_
_entity.id
_entity.type
_entity.pdbx_description
1 polymer ?
#
loop_
_entity_poly.entity_id
_entity_poly.type
_entity_poly.pdbx_seq_one_letter_code
_entity_poly.pdbx_strand_id
1 'polypeptide(L)'
;MDKRGFTAGQIALLILILLSFAIVVMFLWSIFGTKDVTERDLCKLSIISKATLPGIVQGGAPLNCFTKKICITLDKSVTQKAKEFFTGSGAAIGLSKKSDCKQFAGEENVVDIKVKINDDIGDQKETRKIIEREYANAMYDCWVMTGEGKLDVFRGEGGVTSIVLGDISEFFGLGLEQVIKKIEPKCIVCSRVALSDKLIEANEKLVDEKNINVLSRLDFSRYLSTEFVPDGGSQTYSEVFTNGRIRSFVDSNRIELEKTLSGVKDSVKTDQIAMIFMQIKTDIPPGELGWTAAGLTGTAIVGGTLVTGAGAGIVKSGWVGVISAILVGVGASAIAGYTAAGVQEENQEVSLLSCKEYGKNETDSKLGCSLIKPVKWDVGEVNKLCSGGIEGNL
;
A
#
# COMPACT_ATOMS: atom_id res chain seq x y z
N MET A 1 62.00 -42.06 10.99
CA MET A 1 60.89 -41.17 10.59
C MET A 1 60.29 -41.72 9.31
N ASP A 2 59.33 -42.62 9.44
CA ASP A 2 58.70 -43.25 8.28
C ASP A 2 57.77 -42.25 7.60
N LYS A 3 58.19 -41.77 6.43
CA LYS A 3 57.35 -40.99 5.54
C LYS A 3 56.28 -41.93 5.00
N ARG A 4 55.12 -41.96 5.67
CA ARG A 4 53.92 -42.64 5.14
C ARG A 4 53.49 -41.90 3.88
N GLY A 5 53.93 -42.40 2.72
CA GLY A 5 53.50 -41.92 1.43
C GLY A 5 52.01 -42.19 1.26
N PHE A 6 51.29 -41.22 0.72
CA PHE A 6 49.89 -41.39 0.36
C PHE A 6 49.74 -42.59 -0.58
N THR A 7 48.84 -43.50 -0.23
CA THR A 7 48.58 -44.68 -1.06
C THR A 7 47.84 -44.21 -2.31
N ALA A 8 48.17 -44.73 -3.50
CA ALA A 8 47.54 -44.31 -4.76
C ALA A 8 46.00 -44.33 -4.73
N GLY A 9 45.40 -45.24 -3.93
CA GLY A 9 43.95 -45.28 -3.70
C GLY A 9 43.38 -44.06 -2.97
N GLN A 10 44.14 -43.43 -2.06
CA GLN A 10 43.71 -42.20 -1.39
C GLN A 10 43.66 -41.01 -2.34
N ILE A 11 44.57 -40.97 -3.33
CA ILE A 11 44.60 -39.92 -4.35
C ILE A 11 43.39 -40.06 -5.28
N ALA A 12 43.07 -41.28 -5.73
CA ALA A 12 41.92 -41.52 -6.61
C ALA A 12 40.58 -41.16 -5.92
N LEU A 13 40.43 -41.52 -4.64
CA LEU A 13 39.24 -41.20 -3.86
C LEU A 13 39.07 -39.68 -3.68
N LEU A 14 40.16 -38.96 -3.46
CA LEU A 14 40.14 -37.50 -3.34
C LEU A 14 39.70 -36.82 -4.64
N ILE A 15 40.15 -37.31 -5.80
CA ILE A 15 39.73 -36.79 -7.11
C ILE A 15 38.23 -37.01 -7.33
N LEU A 16 37.71 -38.19 -7.00
CA LEU A 16 36.28 -38.49 -7.12
C LEU A 16 35.41 -37.57 -6.26
N ILE A 17 35.84 -37.30 -5.02
CA ILE A 17 35.13 -36.38 -4.12
C ILE A 17 35.11 -34.97 -4.72
N LEU A 18 36.25 -34.45 -5.18
CA LEU A 18 36.30 -33.11 -5.79
C LEU A 18 35.41 -33.00 -7.03
N LEU A 19 35.38 -34.04 -7.86
CA LEU A 19 34.57 -34.06 -9.08
C LEU A 19 33.07 -34.11 -8.73
N SER A 20 32.67 -34.88 -7.72
CA SER A 20 31.29 -34.89 -7.22
C SER A 20 30.87 -33.56 -6.60
N PHE A 21 31.75 -32.93 -5.83
CA PHE A 21 31.49 -31.62 -5.23
C PHE A 21 31.34 -30.54 -6.30
N ALA A 22 32.20 -30.55 -7.33
CA ALA A 22 32.10 -29.61 -8.45
C ALA A 22 30.76 -29.74 -9.19
N ILE A 23 30.27 -30.97 -9.41
CA ILE A 23 28.95 -31.20 -10.04
C ILE A 23 27.83 -30.65 -9.16
N VAL A 24 27.86 -30.88 -7.84
CA VAL A 24 26.85 -30.35 -6.91
C VAL A 24 26.88 -28.82 -6.90
N VAL A 25 28.06 -28.20 -6.82
CA VAL A 25 28.18 -26.73 -6.87
C VAL A 25 27.67 -26.18 -8.19
N MET A 26 28.01 -26.80 -9.32
CA MET A 26 27.51 -26.38 -10.64
C MET A 26 25.98 -26.52 -10.75
N PHE A 27 25.41 -27.58 -10.18
CA PHE A 27 23.96 -27.77 -10.12
C PHE A 27 23.28 -26.73 -9.22
N LEU A 28 23.83 -26.46 -8.03
CA LEU A 28 23.35 -25.41 -7.15
C LEU A 28 23.45 -24.04 -7.83
N TRP A 29 24.55 -23.75 -8.53
CA TRP A 29 24.68 -22.51 -9.30
C TRP A 29 23.74 -22.43 -10.50
N SER A 30 23.41 -23.56 -11.13
CA SER A 30 22.40 -23.59 -12.19
C SER A 30 20.99 -23.30 -11.66
N ILE A 31 20.65 -23.85 -10.48
CA ILE A 31 19.36 -23.62 -9.83
C ILE A 31 19.24 -22.22 -9.21
N PHE A 32 20.30 -21.76 -8.53
CA PHE A 32 20.27 -20.50 -7.78
C PHE A 32 20.86 -19.31 -8.54
N GLY A 33 21.60 -19.53 -9.62
CA GLY A 33 22.49 -18.52 -10.21
C GLY A 33 21.96 -17.72 -11.39
N THR A 34 20.67 -17.74 -11.72
CA THR A 34 20.20 -17.04 -12.95
C THR A 34 18.86 -16.33 -12.87
N LYS A 35 18.28 -16.16 -11.69
CA LYS A 35 17.17 -15.22 -11.53
C LYS A 35 17.48 -14.36 -10.32
N ASP A 36 17.87 -13.12 -10.58
CA ASP A 36 17.93 -12.09 -9.56
C ASP A 36 16.59 -12.12 -8.83
N VAL A 37 16.59 -12.70 -7.62
CA VAL A 37 15.41 -12.73 -6.78
C VAL A 37 15.09 -11.28 -6.53
N THR A 38 14.01 -10.81 -7.16
CA THR A 38 13.70 -9.39 -7.11
C THR A 38 13.44 -9.01 -5.66
N GLU A 39 13.73 -7.77 -5.26
CA GLU A 39 13.42 -7.30 -3.91
C GLU A 39 11.94 -7.50 -3.56
N ARG A 40 11.09 -7.47 -4.58
CA ARG A 40 9.66 -7.82 -4.52
C ARG A 40 9.43 -9.26 -4.07
N ASP A 41 10.17 -10.22 -4.64
CA ASP A 41 10.05 -11.64 -4.27
C ASP A 41 10.57 -11.87 -2.84
N LEU A 42 11.66 -11.21 -2.45
CA LEU A 42 12.16 -11.26 -1.07
C LEU A 42 11.14 -10.70 -0.07
N CYS A 43 10.53 -9.56 -0.38
CA CYS A 43 9.47 -8.98 0.44
C CYS A 43 8.28 -9.94 0.56
N LYS A 44 7.78 -10.47 -0.57
CA LYS A 44 6.66 -11.43 -0.60
C LYS A 44 6.97 -12.68 0.22
N LEU A 45 8.16 -13.24 0.10
CA LEU A 45 8.60 -14.39 0.89
C LEU A 45 8.68 -14.06 2.38
N SER A 46 9.15 -12.86 2.75
CA SER A 46 9.19 -12.41 4.14
C SER A 46 7.80 -12.26 4.74
N ILE A 47 6.84 -11.73 3.98
CA ILE A 47 5.43 -11.61 4.39
C ILE A 47 4.81 -12.99 4.58
N ILE A 48 4.99 -13.91 3.62
CA ILE A 48 4.46 -15.28 3.72
C ILE A 48 5.08 -16.01 4.91
N SER A 49 6.40 -15.88 5.10
CA SER A 49 7.10 -16.48 6.24
C SER A 49 6.55 -15.94 7.55
N LYS A 50 6.44 -14.61 7.71
CA LYS A 50 5.87 -13.98 8.89
C LYS A 50 4.43 -14.45 9.14
N ALA A 51 3.59 -14.47 8.11
CA ALA A 51 2.20 -14.90 8.21
C ALA A 51 1.99 -16.39 8.49
N THR A 52 3.02 -17.23 8.27
CA THR A 52 2.95 -18.68 8.52
C THR A 52 3.56 -19.09 9.85
N LEU A 53 4.28 -18.21 10.53
CA LEU A 53 4.84 -18.46 11.86
C LEU A 53 3.76 -18.56 12.95
N PRO A 54 3.99 -19.34 14.02
CA PRO A 54 3.14 -19.31 15.20
C PRO A 54 3.11 -17.90 15.81
N GLY A 55 1.96 -17.46 16.32
CA GLY A 55 1.73 -16.07 16.74
C GLY A 55 2.72 -15.53 17.78
N ILE A 56 3.31 -16.40 18.61
CA ILE A 56 4.33 -16.01 19.61
C ILE A 56 5.63 -15.54 18.93
N VAL A 57 5.98 -16.12 17.78
CA VAL A 57 7.24 -15.83 17.07
C VAL A 57 7.05 -14.80 15.96
N GLN A 58 5.81 -14.60 15.50
CA GLN A 58 5.49 -13.72 14.38
C GLN A 58 5.82 -12.24 14.65
N GLY A 59 5.72 -11.77 15.91
CA GLY A 59 6.14 -10.40 16.28
C GLY A 59 7.64 -10.14 16.12
N GLY A 60 8.47 -11.15 16.40
CA GLY A 60 9.94 -11.02 16.36
C GLY A 60 10.57 -11.21 14.97
N ALA A 61 9.79 -11.61 13.96
CA ALA A 61 10.29 -11.78 12.60
C ALA A 61 10.26 -10.42 11.85
N PRO A 62 11.41 -9.81 11.52
CA PRO A 62 11.43 -8.56 10.77
C PRO A 62 10.95 -8.80 9.33
N LEU A 63 10.19 -7.85 8.80
CA LEU A 63 9.86 -7.83 7.37
C LEU A 63 11.05 -7.26 6.59
N ASN A 64 11.60 -8.06 5.68
CA ASN A 64 12.64 -7.61 4.75
C ASN A 64 12.00 -7.03 3.48
N CYS A 65 11.03 -6.14 3.68
CA CYS A 65 10.36 -5.46 2.58
C CYS A 65 11.05 -4.12 2.33
N PHE A 66 11.58 -3.95 1.12
CA PHE A 66 12.11 -2.67 0.66
C PHE A 66 10.99 -1.88 -0.01
N THR A 67 10.86 -0.62 0.36
CA THR A 67 9.89 0.28 -0.28
C THR A 67 10.31 0.55 -1.73
N LYS A 68 9.50 0.11 -2.70
CA LYS A 68 9.76 0.38 -4.13
C LYS A 68 9.60 1.87 -4.42
N LYS A 69 10.63 2.50 -4.97
CA LYS A 69 10.64 3.94 -5.26
C LYS A 69 10.44 4.16 -6.75
N ILE A 70 9.38 4.86 -7.13
CA ILE A 70 9.00 5.10 -8.53
C ILE A 70 9.05 6.59 -8.77
N CYS A 71 9.95 7.05 -9.64
CA CYS A 71 10.07 8.44 -10.05
C CYS A 71 9.46 8.62 -11.43
N ILE A 72 8.38 9.39 -11.55
CA ILE A 72 7.80 9.75 -12.85
C ILE A 72 8.39 11.09 -13.29
N THR A 73 9.16 11.06 -14.37
CA THR A 73 9.92 12.20 -14.89
C THR A 73 9.62 12.46 -16.37
N LEU A 74 9.91 13.68 -16.84
CA LEU A 74 9.81 13.99 -18.25
C LEU A 74 10.87 13.25 -19.06
N ASP A 75 10.47 12.74 -20.22
CA ASP A 75 11.39 12.18 -21.19
C ASP A 75 12.31 13.29 -21.72
N LYS A 76 13.62 13.06 -21.54
CA LYS A 76 14.67 14.01 -21.92
C LYS A 76 14.75 14.21 -23.42
N SER A 77 14.12 13.39 -24.26
CA SER A 77 14.10 13.58 -25.72
C SER A 77 13.54 14.94 -26.16
N VAL A 78 12.68 15.58 -25.34
CA VAL A 78 12.14 16.93 -25.59
C VAL A 78 13.09 18.02 -25.06
N THR A 79 13.81 17.75 -23.97
CA THR A 79 14.73 18.70 -23.33
C THR A 79 16.17 18.63 -23.83
N GLN A 80 16.62 17.52 -24.43
CA GLN A 80 17.97 17.33 -24.98
C GLN A 80 18.21 18.24 -26.19
N LYS A 81 17.21 18.49 -27.05
CA LYS A 81 17.36 19.49 -28.13
C LYS A 81 17.66 20.89 -27.59
N ALA A 82 17.14 21.24 -26.41
CA ALA A 82 17.43 22.53 -25.78
C ALA A 82 18.76 22.49 -25.00
N LYS A 83 19.08 21.41 -24.29
CA LYS A 83 20.23 21.37 -23.37
C LYS A 83 21.55 20.93 -24.02
N GLU A 84 21.52 20.08 -25.04
CA GLU A 84 22.71 19.78 -25.86
C GLU A 84 23.17 20.99 -26.68
N PHE A 85 22.29 21.97 -26.91
CA PHE A 85 22.67 23.28 -27.47
C PHE A 85 23.41 24.17 -26.45
N PHE A 86 23.19 24.00 -25.14
CA PHE A 86 23.73 24.91 -24.11
C PHE A 86 24.87 24.35 -23.25
N THR A 87 25.10 23.03 -23.18
CA THR A 87 26.15 22.46 -22.30
C THR A 87 27.07 21.49 -23.01
N GLY A 88 27.90 22.00 -23.91
CA GLY A 88 29.14 21.34 -24.30
C GLY A 88 30.20 21.50 -23.20
N SER A 89 30.29 20.55 -22.26
CA SER A 89 31.53 20.26 -21.54
C SER A 89 31.42 19.09 -20.55
N GLY A 90 32.27 18.08 -20.75
CA GLY A 90 33.14 17.55 -19.71
C GLY A 90 32.55 16.59 -18.67
N ALA A 91 32.46 15.31 -19.06
CA ALA A 91 32.75 14.08 -18.28
C ALA A 91 32.56 14.04 -16.74
N ALA A 92 31.80 13.04 -16.27
CA ALA A 92 32.20 12.17 -15.16
C ALA A 92 31.43 10.83 -15.22
N ILE A 93 32.19 9.73 -15.32
CA ILE A 93 31.72 8.35 -15.41
C ILE A 93 31.67 7.77 -13.99
N GLY A 94 30.58 7.10 -13.65
CA GLY A 94 30.55 6.11 -12.56
C GLY A 94 30.02 6.60 -11.21
N LEU A 95 28.72 6.90 -11.13
CA LEU A 95 27.93 6.86 -9.89
C LEU A 95 26.46 6.76 -10.29
N SER A 96 25.72 5.91 -9.57
CA SER A 96 24.27 5.67 -9.67
C SER A 96 23.52 6.84 -10.32
N LYS A 97 22.78 6.57 -11.41
CA LYS A 97 21.99 7.59 -12.12
C LYS A 97 21.12 8.29 -11.08
N LYS A 98 21.49 9.53 -10.71
CA LYS A 98 20.67 10.36 -9.83
C LYS A 98 19.29 10.48 -10.48
N SER A 99 18.26 9.97 -9.81
CA SER A 99 16.89 10.11 -10.28
C SER A 99 16.56 11.61 -10.40
N ASP A 100 15.67 11.96 -11.32
CA ASP A 100 15.24 13.34 -11.49
C ASP A 100 14.32 13.81 -10.33
N CYS A 101 13.85 12.89 -9.48
CA CYS A 101 13.05 13.17 -8.30
C CYS A 101 13.95 13.44 -7.07
N LYS A 102 14.02 14.71 -6.64
CA LYS A 102 14.75 15.13 -5.42
C LYS A 102 14.29 14.39 -4.16
N GLN A 103 13.03 13.97 -4.18
CA GLN A 103 12.32 13.13 -3.23
C GLN A 103 13.05 11.84 -2.88
N PHE A 104 13.85 11.31 -3.80
CA PHE A 104 14.62 10.06 -3.65
C PHE A 104 16.13 10.31 -3.75
N ALA A 105 16.61 11.52 -3.48
CA ALA A 105 18.02 11.85 -3.59
C ALA A 105 18.86 11.04 -2.58
N GLY A 106 19.79 10.24 -3.10
CA GLY A 106 20.65 9.37 -2.28
C GLY A 106 20.00 8.02 -1.92
N GLU A 107 18.77 7.79 -2.36
CA GLU A 107 18.12 6.49 -2.22
C GLU A 107 18.49 5.57 -3.39
N GLU A 108 18.72 4.29 -3.11
CA GLU A 108 18.98 3.27 -4.12
C GLU A 108 17.67 2.70 -4.70
N ASN A 109 17.77 1.98 -5.82
CA ASN A 109 16.66 1.26 -6.47
C ASN A 109 15.46 2.12 -6.88
N VAL A 110 15.72 3.36 -7.30
CA VAL A 110 14.69 4.24 -7.87
C VAL A 110 14.41 3.84 -9.31
N VAL A 111 13.15 3.51 -9.60
CA VAL A 111 12.66 3.20 -10.95
C VAL A 111 12.20 4.49 -11.62
N ASP A 112 12.97 4.98 -12.60
CA ASP A 112 12.60 6.16 -13.38
C ASP A 112 11.64 5.79 -14.53
N ILE A 113 10.42 6.32 -14.48
CA ILE A 113 9.41 6.23 -15.53
C ILE A 113 9.37 7.54 -16.30
N LYS A 114 9.65 7.48 -17.60
CA LYS A 114 9.68 8.66 -18.47
C LYS A 114 8.34 8.87 -19.15
N VAL A 115 7.82 10.09 -19.09
CA VAL A 115 6.56 10.50 -19.75
C VAL A 115 6.80 11.69 -20.67
N LYS A 116 5.99 11.81 -21.72
CA LYS A 116 6.07 12.89 -22.70
C LYS A 116 4.92 13.86 -22.48
N ILE A 117 5.22 15.04 -21.98
CA ILE A 117 4.28 16.15 -21.98
C ILE A 117 4.62 17.04 -23.16
N ASN A 118 3.85 16.90 -24.24
CA ASN A 118 3.85 17.83 -25.34
C ASN A 118 2.51 18.58 -25.40
N ASP A 119 2.49 19.57 -26.28
CA ASP A 119 1.33 20.40 -26.58
C ASP A 119 0.17 19.63 -27.22
N ASP A 120 0.46 18.45 -27.76
CA ASP A 120 -0.52 17.61 -28.43
C ASP A 120 -1.42 16.89 -27.42
N ILE A 121 -2.74 16.97 -27.64
CA ILE A 121 -3.76 16.35 -26.79
C ILE A 121 -3.54 14.83 -26.64
N GLY A 122 -2.99 14.18 -27.67
CA GLY A 122 -2.65 12.76 -27.65
C GLY A 122 -1.63 12.41 -26.57
N ASP A 123 -0.55 13.19 -26.49
CA ASP A 123 0.56 12.96 -25.56
C ASP A 123 0.14 13.20 -24.11
N GLN A 124 -0.78 14.14 -23.88
CA GLN A 124 -1.38 14.37 -22.57
C GLN A 124 -2.25 13.19 -22.12
N LYS A 125 -2.98 12.56 -23.04
CA LYS A 125 -3.77 11.35 -22.73
C LYS A 125 -2.85 10.17 -22.41
N GLU A 126 -1.77 10.02 -23.17
CA GLU A 126 -0.78 8.97 -22.92
C GLU A 126 -0.06 9.17 -21.58
N THR A 127 0.38 10.40 -21.26
CA THR A 127 1.01 10.71 -19.98
C THR A 127 0.08 10.42 -18.80
N ARG A 128 -1.19 10.83 -18.88
CA ARG A 128 -2.19 10.47 -17.84
C ARG A 128 -2.30 8.97 -17.69
N LYS A 129 -2.46 8.25 -18.81
CA LYS A 129 -2.58 6.79 -18.81
C LYS A 129 -1.34 6.14 -18.18
N ILE A 130 -0.14 6.65 -18.43
CA ILE A 130 1.09 6.15 -17.79
C ILE A 130 1.09 6.42 -16.29
N ILE A 131 0.79 7.65 -15.86
CA ILE A 131 0.73 7.98 -14.43
C ILE A 131 -0.30 7.09 -13.71
N GLU A 132 -1.52 7.01 -14.24
CA GLU A 132 -2.59 6.14 -13.71
C GLU A 132 -2.15 4.68 -13.63
N ARG A 133 -1.50 4.18 -14.68
CA ARG A 133 -0.94 2.82 -14.73
C ARG A 133 0.08 2.56 -13.64
N GLU A 134 1.05 3.47 -13.45
CA GLU A 134 2.13 3.24 -12.48
C GLU A 134 1.61 3.27 -11.05
N TYR A 135 0.64 4.13 -10.74
CA TYR A 135 -0.05 4.14 -9.44
C TYR A 135 -0.89 2.87 -9.24
N ALA A 136 -1.68 2.46 -10.24
CA ALA A 136 -2.49 1.25 -10.19
C ALA A 136 -1.62 -0.01 -10.01
N ASN A 137 -0.52 -0.10 -10.76
CA ASN A 137 0.49 -1.15 -10.61
C ASN A 137 1.11 -1.14 -9.22
N ALA A 138 1.46 0.03 -8.68
CA ALA A 138 2.03 0.15 -7.33
C ALA A 138 1.06 -0.35 -6.24
N MET A 139 -0.24 -0.05 -6.38
CA MET A 139 -1.29 -0.57 -5.50
C MET A 139 -1.49 -2.09 -5.67
N TYR A 140 -1.55 -2.56 -6.91
CA TYR A 140 -1.71 -3.99 -7.24
C TYR A 140 -0.52 -4.81 -6.75
N ASP A 141 0.69 -4.33 -6.96
CA ASP A 141 1.91 -4.94 -6.47
C ASP A 141 1.86 -5.08 -4.95
N CYS A 142 1.46 -4.03 -4.24
CA CYS A 142 1.27 -4.05 -2.79
C CYS A 142 0.23 -5.09 -2.36
N TRP A 143 -0.89 -5.19 -3.07
CA TRP A 143 -1.94 -6.17 -2.81
C TRP A 143 -1.48 -7.60 -2.96
N VAL A 144 -0.83 -7.91 -4.08
CA VAL A 144 -0.35 -9.25 -4.38
C VAL A 144 0.79 -9.66 -3.44
N MET A 145 1.70 -8.73 -3.10
CA MET A 145 2.79 -8.99 -2.15
C MET A 145 2.28 -9.32 -0.76
N THR A 146 1.19 -8.68 -0.34
CA THR A 146 0.56 -8.88 0.96
C THR A 146 -0.43 -10.05 0.98
N GLY A 147 -0.45 -10.85 -0.09
CA GLY A 147 -1.26 -12.06 -0.21
C GLY A 147 -2.76 -11.76 -0.38
N GLU A 148 -3.09 -10.67 -1.07
CA GLU A 148 -4.46 -10.31 -1.46
C GLU A 148 -5.42 -10.18 -0.27
N GLY A 149 -4.87 -9.74 0.87
CA GLY A 149 -5.59 -9.64 2.12
C GLY A 149 -6.07 -10.98 2.70
N LYS A 150 -5.48 -12.11 2.28
CA LYS A 150 -5.75 -13.46 2.82
C LYS A 150 -4.74 -13.86 3.90
N LEU A 151 -3.56 -13.25 3.93
CA LEU A 151 -2.51 -13.54 4.88
C LEU A 151 -2.69 -12.69 6.13
N ASP A 152 -2.55 -13.30 7.31
CA ASP A 152 -2.46 -12.55 8.56
C ASP A 152 -0.99 -12.19 8.83
N VAL A 153 -0.60 -10.95 8.54
CA VAL A 153 0.80 -10.50 8.68
C VAL A 153 1.12 -9.98 10.09
N PHE A 154 0.10 -9.57 10.84
CA PHE A 154 0.24 -8.91 12.15
C PHE A 154 -0.28 -9.75 13.33
N ARG A 155 -0.30 -11.08 13.22
CA ARG A 155 -0.66 -11.99 14.33
C ARG A 155 0.47 -11.91 15.37
N GLY A 156 0.21 -11.42 16.57
CA GLY A 156 1.19 -11.45 17.67
C GLY A 156 1.26 -10.19 18.52
N GLU A 157 1.06 -9.00 17.94
CA GLU A 157 1.21 -7.74 18.68
C GLU A 157 0.03 -6.77 18.51
N GLY A 158 -0.81 -6.97 17.49
CA GLY A 158 -2.01 -6.18 17.24
C GLY A 158 -3.32 -6.97 17.36
N GLY A 159 -3.27 -8.19 17.91
CA GLY A 159 -4.49 -8.78 18.44
C GLY A 159 -4.88 -7.90 19.61
N VAL A 160 -6.10 -7.35 19.58
CA VAL A 160 -6.78 -6.74 20.73
C VAL A 160 -6.14 -7.33 21.98
N THR A 161 -5.41 -6.52 22.77
CA THR A 161 -5.04 -6.99 24.10
C THR A 161 -6.38 -7.29 24.71
N SER A 162 -6.77 -8.57 24.69
CA SER A 162 -8.00 -9.05 25.26
C SER A 162 -7.93 -8.50 26.65
N ILE A 163 -8.72 -7.44 26.89
CA ILE A 163 -8.98 -7.13 28.26
C ILE A 163 -9.70 -8.39 28.67
N VAL A 164 -9.12 -9.06 29.64
CA VAL A 164 -9.87 -9.87 30.59
C VAL A 164 -10.90 -8.90 31.20
N LEU A 165 -11.95 -8.57 30.42
CA LEU A 165 -13.13 -7.81 30.82
C LEU A 165 -14.23 -8.78 31.30
N GLY A 166 -13.89 -10.07 31.45
CA GLY A 166 -14.80 -11.08 31.94
C GLY A 166 -15.18 -10.91 33.41
N ASP A 167 -14.38 -10.23 34.24
CA ASP A 167 -14.63 -10.23 35.70
C ASP A 167 -14.59 -8.86 36.40
N ILE A 168 -14.35 -7.75 35.70
CA ILE A 168 -14.14 -6.43 36.36
C ILE A 168 -15.29 -5.43 36.09
N SER A 169 -16.07 -5.61 35.01
CA SER A 169 -17.19 -4.71 34.69
C SER A 169 -18.44 -4.96 35.54
N GLU A 170 -18.66 -6.18 36.05
CA GLU A 170 -19.69 -6.42 37.07
C GLU A 170 -19.28 -5.90 38.46
N PHE A 171 -17.98 -5.77 38.75
CA PHE A 171 -17.53 -5.43 40.09
C PHE A 171 -17.60 -3.92 40.41
N PHE A 172 -17.53 -3.02 39.42
CA PHE A 172 -17.38 -1.59 39.71
C PHE A 172 -18.57 -0.68 39.45
N GLY A 173 -19.66 -1.10 38.77
CA GLY A 173 -20.90 -0.31 38.70
C GLY A 173 -20.73 1.18 38.32
N LEU A 174 -19.64 1.54 37.62
CA LEU A 174 -19.26 2.91 37.28
C LEU A 174 -19.34 3.10 35.76
N GLY A 175 -19.78 4.30 35.37
CA GLY A 175 -20.19 4.71 34.03
C GLY A 175 -19.33 4.19 32.88
N LEU A 176 -20.04 3.71 31.86
CA LEU A 176 -19.58 3.07 30.63
C LEU A 176 -18.87 4.03 29.64
N GLU A 177 -18.20 5.06 30.13
CA GLU A 177 -17.45 5.99 29.28
C GLU A 177 -15.99 5.54 29.21
N GLN A 178 -15.59 5.07 28.00
CA GLN A 178 -14.21 5.14 27.48
C GLN A 178 -13.24 3.99 27.81
N VAL A 179 -13.63 2.74 27.56
CA VAL A 179 -12.63 1.67 27.34
C VAL A 179 -12.75 1.09 25.92
N ILE A 180 -12.76 1.98 24.93
CA ILE A 180 -12.42 1.58 23.56
C ILE A 180 -10.90 1.62 23.50
N LYS A 181 -10.26 0.47 23.71
CA LYS A 181 -8.81 0.35 23.44
C LYS A 181 -8.57 0.83 22.02
N LYS A 182 -7.71 1.83 21.89
CA LYS A 182 -7.30 2.42 20.62
C LYS A 182 -6.80 1.29 19.72
N ILE A 183 -7.47 1.10 18.58
CA ILE A 183 -6.98 0.20 17.54
C ILE A 183 -5.75 0.89 16.94
N GLU A 184 -4.58 0.29 17.13
CA GLU A 184 -3.32 0.79 16.59
C GLU A 184 -2.96 -0.03 15.34
N PRO A 185 -3.37 0.40 14.14
CA PRO A 185 -3.07 -0.32 12.92
C PRO A 185 -1.56 -0.34 12.67
N LYS A 186 -1.04 -1.53 12.38
CA LYS A 186 0.28 -1.72 11.78
C LYS A 186 0.17 -1.59 10.27
N CYS A 187 1.20 -1.01 9.66
CA CYS A 187 1.25 -0.77 8.24
C CYS A 187 2.49 -1.36 7.58
N ILE A 188 2.39 -1.61 6.28
CA ILE A 188 3.51 -1.87 5.38
C ILE A 188 3.48 -0.81 4.29
N VAL A 189 4.57 -0.08 4.12
CA VAL A 189 4.74 0.85 2.99
C VAL A 189 5.33 0.06 1.84
N CYS A 190 4.50 -0.29 0.86
CA CYS A 190 4.92 -1.13 -0.26
C CYS A 190 5.71 -0.36 -1.31
N SER A 191 5.29 0.86 -1.59
CA SER A 191 5.91 1.70 -2.62
C SER A 191 5.67 3.18 -2.36
N ARG A 192 6.56 4.01 -2.90
CA ARG A 192 6.48 5.47 -2.94
C ARG A 192 6.57 5.90 -4.40
N VAL A 193 5.57 6.63 -4.87
CA VAL A 193 5.54 7.22 -6.22
C VAL A 193 5.74 8.72 -6.09
N ALA A 194 6.76 9.26 -6.76
CA ALA A 194 7.03 10.68 -6.81
C ALA A 194 6.92 11.22 -8.23
N LEU A 195 6.43 12.46 -8.36
CA LEU A 195 6.52 13.22 -9.61
C LEU A 195 7.77 14.10 -9.55
N SER A 196 8.56 14.12 -10.62
CA SER A 196 9.74 15.00 -10.68
C SER A 196 9.31 16.47 -10.76
N ASP A 197 10.06 17.38 -10.16
CA ASP A 197 9.81 18.83 -10.23
C ASP A 197 9.64 19.31 -11.67
N LYS A 198 10.42 18.78 -12.61
CA LYS A 198 10.34 19.13 -14.04
C LYS A 198 8.97 18.81 -14.65
N LEU A 199 8.37 17.70 -14.24
CA LEU A 199 7.05 17.27 -14.70
C LEU A 199 5.97 18.21 -14.17
N ILE A 200 6.09 18.61 -12.91
CA ILE A 200 5.18 19.55 -12.24
C ILE A 200 5.28 20.93 -12.90
N GLU A 201 6.49 21.47 -13.04
CA GLU A 201 6.76 22.74 -13.72
C GLU A 201 6.22 22.76 -15.15
N ALA A 202 6.39 21.68 -15.91
CA ALA A 202 5.84 21.58 -17.26
C ALA A 202 4.31 21.53 -17.27
N ASN A 203 3.69 20.84 -16.31
CA ASN A 203 2.25 20.84 -16.16
C ASN A 203 1.72 22.24 -15.77
N GLU A 204 2.35 22.92 -14.83
CA GLU A 204 1.99 24.29 -14.43
C GLU A 204 2.06 25.25 -15.63
N LYS A 205 3.13 25.16 -16.43
CA LYS A 205 3.26 25.95 -17.66
C LYS A 205 2.11 25.69 -18.65
N LEU A 206 1.68 24.45 -18.82
CA LEU A 206 0.53 24.12 -19.66
C LEU A 206 -0.80 24.65 -19.09
N VAL A 207 -0.94 24.71 -17.76
CA VAL A 207 -2.09 25.34 -17.10
C VAL A 207 -2.11 26.83 -17.42
N ASP A 208 -0.99 27.52 -17.27
CA ASP A 208 -0.91 28.96 -17.49
C ASP A 208 -1.08 29.35 -18.97
N GLU A 209 -0.45 28.61 -19.89
CA GLU A 209 -0.46 28.94 -21.33
C GLU A 209 -1.73 28.48 -22.05
N LYS A 210 -2.31 27.35 -21.64
CA LYS A 210 -3.38 26.67 -22.40
C LYS A 210 -4.61 26.32 -21.58
N ASN A 211 -4.60 26.61 -20.28
CA ASN A 211 -5.64 26.17 -19.35
C ASN A 211 -5.83 24.64 -19.38
N ILE A 212 -4.73 23.90 -19.53
CA ILE A 212 -4.71 22.44 -19.53
C ILE A 212 -3.94 21.95 -18.31
N ASN A 213 -4.66 21.32 -17.37
CA ASN A 213 -4.06 20.63 -16.24
C ASN A 213 -4.08 19.12 -16.49
N VAL A 214 -2.93 18.53 -16.81
CA VAL A 214 -2.79 17.09 -17.06
C VAL A 214 -2.97 16.31 -15.76
N LEU A 215 -2.42 16.83 -14.65
CA LEU A 215 -2.47 16.19 -13.34
C LEU A 215 -3.86 16.26 -12.69
N SER A 216 -4.61 17.34 -12.86
CA SER A 216 -5.99 17.42 -12.31
C SER A 216 -6.97 16.49 -13.03
N ARG A 217 -6.64 16.08 -14.27
CA ARG A 217 -7.46 15.20 -15.11
C ARG A 217 -7.15 13.71 -14.94
N LEU A 218 -6.39 13.33 -13.91
CA LEU A 218 -6.16 11.93 -13.54
C LEU A 218 -7.46 11.37 -12.94
N ASP A 219 -7.90 10.22 -13.44
CA ASP A 219 -9.13 9.53 -13.01
C ASP A 219 -8.80 8.08 -12.66
N PHE A 220 -8.17 7.91 -11.48
CA PHE A 220 -7.73 6.60 -11.00
C PHE A 220 -8.90 5.63 -10.81
N SER A 221 -10.05 6.10 -10.32
CA SER A 221 -11.24 5.27 -10.13
C SER A 221 -11.68 4.63 -11.45
N ARG A 222 -11.83 5.46 -12.50
CA ARG A 222 -12.13 4.98 -13.84
C ARG A 222 -11.05 4.02 -14.33
N TYR A 223 -9.78 4.40 -14.22
CA TYR A 223 -8.66 3.58 -14.69
C TYR A 223 -8.71 2.17 -14.08
N LEU A 224 -8.86 2.06 -12.76
CA LEU A 224 -8.90 0.79 -12.04
C LEU A 224 -10.12 -0.06 -12.45
N SER A 225 -11.24 0.58 -12.79
CA SER A 225 -12.46 -0.10 -13.24
C SER A 225 -12.42 -0.59 -14.69
N THR A 226 -11.56 -0.01 -15.54
CA THR A 226 -11.56 -0.30 -16.98
C THR A 226 -10.33 -1.03 -17.48
N GLU A 227 -9.20 -0.92 -16.79
CA GLU A 227 -7.93 -1.48 -17.26
C GLU A 227 -7.64 -2.82 -16.56
N PHE A 228 -7.09 -3.77 -17.32
CA PHE A 228 -6.73 -5.10 -16.84
C PHE A 228 -5.40 -5.10 -16.09
N VAL A 229 -5.27 -6.01 -15.12
CA VAL A 229 -4.02 -6.20 -14.38
C VAL A 229 -2.91 -6.79 -15.28
N PRO A 230 -1.63 -6.48 -15.04
CA PRO A 230 -0.53 -6.84 -15.94
C PRO A 230 -0.26 -8.35 -16.07
N ASP A 231 -0.72 -9.17 -15.11
CA ASP A 231 -0.45 -10.62 -15.07
C ASP A 231 -1.30 -11.44 -16.07
N GLY A 232 -1.87 -10.79 -17.09
CA GLY A 232 -2.63 -11.46 -18.17
C GLY A 232 -4.01 -11.97 -17.74
N GLY A 233 -4.52 -11.53 -16.58
CA GLY A 233 -5.84 -11.87 -16.12
C GLY A 233 -6.95 -11.18 -16.93
N SER A 234 -8.13 -11.80 -16.99
CA SER A 234 -9.35 -11.17 -17.53
C SER A 234 -10.02 -10.20 -16.55
N GLN A 235 -9.36 -9.91 -15.43
CA GLN A 235 -9.88 -9.08 -14.36
C GLN A 235 -9.27 -7.69 -14.42
N THR A 236 -10.10 -6.68 -14.24
CA THR A 236 -9.66 -5.30 -14.01
C THR A 236 -9.04 -5.18 -12.63
N TYR A 237 -8.26 -4.12 -12.38
CA TYR A 237 -7.73 -3.86 -11.04
C TYR A 237 -8.84 -3.88 -9.98
N SER A 238 -9.96 -3.23 -10.29
CA SER A 238 -11.12 -3.15 -9.42
C SER A 238 -11.69 -4.52 -9.03
N GLU A 239 -11.77 -5.45 -9.99
CA GLU A 239 -12.28 -6.80 -9.76
C GLU A 239 -11.32 -7.62 -8.91
N VAL A 240 -10.01 -7.50 -9.13
CA VAL A 240 -9.00 -8.17 -8.30
C VAL A 240 -9.14 -7.74 -6.84
N PHE A 241 -9.21 -6.42 -6.59
CA PHE A 241 -9.23 -5.90 -5.23
C PHE A 241 -10.51 -6.25 -4.46
N THR A 242 -11.63 -6.26 -5.18
CA THR A 242 -12.95 -6.57 -4.60
C THR A 242 -13.27 -8.07 -4.64
N ASN A 243 -12.35 -8.90 -5.17
CA ASN A 243 -12.58 -10.31 -5.53
C ASN A 243 -13.85 -10.52 -6.37
N GLY A 244 -14.21 -9.52 -7.19
CA GLY A 244 -15.45 -9.49 -7.97
C GLY A 244 -16.75 -9.42 -7.17
N ARG A 245 -16.68 -9.26 -5.84
CA ARG A 245 -17.86 -9.32 -4.94
C ARG A 245 -18.39 -7.96 -4.50
N ILE A 246 -17.60 -6.90 -4.57
CA ILE A 246 -18.00 -5.56 -4.13
C ILE A 246 -17.98 -4.63 -5.34
N ARG A 247 -19.14 -4.08 -5.71
CA ARG A 247 -19.30 -3.18 -6.86
C ARG A 247 -19.24 -1.68 -6.50
N SER A 248 -19.24 -1.33 -5.23
CA SER A 248 -19.22 0.08 -4.84
C SER A 248 -17.79 0.51 -4.54
N PHE A 249 -17.14 1.08 -5.55
CA PHE A 249 -16.27 2.21 -5.27
C PHE A 249 -17.19 3.31 -4.77
N VAL A 250 -16.85 3.95 -3.65
CA VAL A 250 -17.50 5.19 -3.29
C VAL A 250 -17.07 6.18 -4.37
N ASP A 251 -17.94 6.38 -5.36
CA ASP A 251 -17.82 7.41 -6.39
C ASP A 251 -18.14 8.77 -5.75
N SER A 252 -17.39 9.16 -4.72
CA SER A 252 -17.52 10.48 -4.11
C SER A 252 -16.71 11.47 -4.94
N ASN A 253 -17.40 12.08 -5.90
CA ASN A 253 -17.09 13.37 -6.51
C ASN A 253 -15.62 13.64 -6.90
N ARG A 254 -15.36 13.42 -8.19
CA ARG A 254 -14.30 13.91 -9.11
C ARG A 254 -13.68 15.31 -8.87
N ILE A 255 -14.16 16.12 -7.93
CA ILE A 255 -13.92 17.57 -7.85
C ILE A 255 -12.73 17.97 -6.94
N GLU A 256 -12.15 17.07 -6.13
CA GLU A 256 -11.28 17.55 -5.03
C GLU A 256 -9.92 16.82 -4.87
N LEU A 257 -9.65 15.83 -5.72
CA LEU A 257 -8.27 15.51 -6.15
C LEU A 257 -7.67 16.72 -6.88
N GLU A 258 -8.50 17.47 -7.63
CA GLU A 258 -8.13 18.73 -8.27
C GLU A 258 -7.72 19.77 -7.21
N LYS A 259 -8.45 19.92 -6.09
CA LYS A 259 -8.06 20.84 -5.02
C LYS A 259 -6.83 20.37 -4.24
N THR A 260 -6.60 19.07 -4.10
CA THR A 260 -5.42 18.56 -3.37
C THR A 260 -4.14 18.70 -4.19
N LEU A 261 -4.21 18.54 -5.52
CA LEU A 261 -3.08 18.81 -6.43
C LEU A 261 -2.90 20.31 -6.73
N SER A 262 -3.97 21.11 -6.68
CA SER A 262 -3.92 22.57 -6.89
C SER A 262 -3.65 23.36 -5.60
N GLY A 263 -3.98 22.81 -4.44
CA GLY A 263 -3.76 23.36 -3.09
C GLY A 263 -2.38 23.03 -2.52
N VAL A 264 -1.52 22.34 -3.27
CA VAL A 264 -0.10 22.09 -2.95
C VAL A 264 0.73 23.39 -2.90
N LYS A 265 0.16 24.55 -3.26
CA LYS A 265 0.90 25.80 -3.26
C LYS A 265 1.49 26.19 -1.90
N ASP A 266 0.86 25.86 -0.76
CA ASP A 266 1.18 26.61 0.47
C ASP A 266 1.47 25.85 1.79
N SER A 267 1.42 24.52 1.94
CA SER A 267 1.80 23.98 3.28
C SER A 267 2.47 22.62 3.44
N VAL A 268 2.54 21.70 2.46
CA VAL A 268 3.43 20.53 2.56
C VAL A 268 3.96 20.13 1.18
N LYS A 269 5.26 20.37 0.95
CA LYS A 269 6.08 20.20 -0.26
C LYS A 269 6.34 18.75 -0.72
N THR A 270 5.42 17.82 -0.50
CA THR A 270 5.70 16.41 -0.84
C THR A 270 4.83 15.94 -2.01
N ASP A 271 5.44 15.93 -3.21
CA ASP A 271 4.87 15.35 -4.43
C ASP A 271 5.03 13.82 -4.46
N GLN A 272 4.95 13.21 -3.28
CA GLN A 272 5.17 11.79 -3.04
C GLN A 272 3.88 11.17 -2.51
N ILE A 273 3.46 10.07 -3.10
CA ILE A 273 2.35 9.25 -2.63
C ILE A 273 2.89 7.88 -2.24
N ALA A 274 2.59 7.42 -1.03
CA ALA A 274 2.90 6.09 -0.55
C ALA A 274 1.69 5.16 -0.67
N MET A 275 1.94 3.94 -1.13
CA MET A 275 0.96 2.86 -1.14
C MET A 275 1.10 2.08 0.16
N ILE A 276 0.15 2.27 1.06
CA ILE A 276 0.18 1.70 2.41
C ILE A 276 -0.82 0.55 2.48
N PHE A 277 -0.33 -0.62 2.84
CA PHE A 277 -1.16 -1.74 3.24
C PHE A 277 -1.32 -1.76 4.76
N MET A 278 -2.54 -2.01 5.23
CA MET A 278 -2.84 -2.21 6.64
C MET A 278 -3.87 -3.31 6.82
N GLN A 279 -3.92 -3.91 8.02
CA GLN A 279 -4.97 -4.86 8.38
C GLN A 279 -5.62 -4.42 9.68
N ILE A 280 -6.95 -4.39 9.66
CA ILE A 280 -7.78 -4.11 10.82
C ILE A 280 -8.38 -5.44 11.23
N LYS A 281 -8.05 -5.91 12.42
CA LYS A 281 -8.62 -7.12 13.01
C LYS A 281 -9.63 -6.75 14.07
N THR A 282 -10.71 -7.51 14.12
CA THR A 282 -11.72 -7.38 15.16
C THR A 282 -12.04 -8.75 15.71
N ASP A 283 -12.14 -8.85 17.04
CA ASP A 283 -12.60 -10.07 17.72
C ASP A 283 -14.13 -10.14 17.80
N ILE A 284 -14.83 -9.12 17.29
CA ILE A 284 -16.29 -9.08 17.28
C ILE A 284 -16.79 -9.98 16.14
N PRO A 285 -17.70 -10.94 16.40
CA PRO A 285 -18.28 -11.78 15.36
C PRO A 285 -19.11 -10.95 14.35
N PRO A 286 -19.23 -11.39 13.09
CA PRO A 286 -19.78 -10.57 12.00
C PRO A 286 -21.28 -10.30 12.18
N GLY A 287 -21.99 -11.19 12.89
CA GLY A 287 -23.42 -11.03 13.21
C GLY A 287 -23.72 -9.84 14.12
N GLU A 288 -22.76 -9.42 14.95
CA GLU A 288 -22.89 -8.24 15.82
C GLU A 288 -22.31 -6.97 15.17
N LEU A 289 -21.38 -7.14 14.23
CA LEU A 289 -20.83 -6.05 13.40
C LEU A 289 -21.80 -5.54 12.33
N GLY A 290 -22.83 -6.30 11.96
CA GLY A 290 -23.78 -5.94 10.89
C GLY A 290 -24.51 -4.61 11.09
N TRP A 291 -24.58 -4.09 12.32
CA TRP A 291 -25.13 -2.76 12.63
C TRP A 291 -24.06 -1.69 12.89
N THR A 292 -22.83 -2.06 13.24
CA THR A 292 -21.73 -1.14 13.56
C THR A 292 -20.74 -0.95 12.41
N ALA A 293 -20.73 -1.81 11.39
CA ALA A 293 -19.89 -1.67 10.20
C ALA A 293 -20.31 -0.48 9.33
N ALA A 294 -21.62 -0.17 9.25
CA ALA A 294 -22.09 1.09 8.67
C ALA A 294 -21.63 2.31 9.49
N GLY A 295 -21.42 2.13 10.79
CA GLY A 295 -20.76 3.09 11.67
C GLY A 295 -19.27 3.19 11.39
N LEU A 296 -18.54 2.08 11.24
CA LEU A 296 -17.09 2.06 11.01
C LEU A 296 -16.65 2.50 9.61
N THR A 297 -17.51 2.38 8.60
CA THR A 297 -17.25 2.93 7.26
C THR A 297 -17.69 4.39 7.13
N GLY A 298 -18.54 4.89 8.05
CA GLY A 298 -18.99 6.29 8.10
C GLY A 298 -18.29 7.14 9.16
N THR A 299 -17.68 6.53 10.18
CA THR A 299 -16.81 7.20 11.14
C THR A 299 -15.39 7.07 10.63
N ALA A 300 -14.88 8.15 10.04
CA ALA A 300 -13.47 8.27 9.73
C ALA A 300 -12.65 7.89 10.98
N ILE A 301 -11.85 6.83 10.89
CA ILE A 301 -10.83 6.50 11.90
C ILE A 301 -9.71 7.54 11.72
N VAL A 302 -9.99 8.79 12.09
CA VAL A 302 -9.00 9.85 12.17
C VAL A 302 -8.65 9.96 13.65
N GLY A 303 -7.57 9.30 14.05
CA GLY A 303 -6.90 9.57 15.32
C GLY A 303 -7.78 9.46 16.58
N GLY A 304 -8.38 8.30 16.82
CA GLY A 304 -8.75 7.86 18.18
C GLY A 304 -9.91 8.60 18.86
N THR A 305 -11.15 8.23 18.54
CA THR A 305 -12.26 7.92 19.48
C THR A 305 -13.48 7.57 18.63
N LEU A 306 -14.05 6.38 18.82
CA LEU A 306 -15.40 6.07 18.33
C LEU A 306 -16.39 6.77 19.26
N VAL A 307 -16.83 7.97 18.90
CA VAL A 307 -17.92 8.64 19.60
C VAL A 307 -19.23 8.07 19.06
N THR A 308 -19.83 7.12 19.77
CA THR A 308 -21.22 6.73 19.53
C THR A 308 -22.11 7.91 19.89
N GLY A 309 -22.67 8.57 18.88
CA GLY A 309 -23.66 9.63 19.05
C GLY A 309 -24.83 9.13 19.89
N ALA A 310 -25.07 9.82 21.01
CA ALA A 310 -26.17 9.57 21.89
C ALA A 310 -27.52 9.86 21.20
N GLY A 311 -28.46 8.91 21.31
CA GLY A 311 -29.89 9.21 21.28
C GLY A 311 -30.63 8.91 19.97
N ALA A 312 -31.19 7.70 19.88
CA ALA A 312 -32.51 7.48 19.29
C ALA A 312 -33.08 6.16 19.80
N GLY A 313 -34.15 6.22 20.60
CA GLY A 313 -34.83 5.05 21.14
C GLY A 313 -35.43 4.18 20.02
N ILE A 314 -35.13 2.89 20.05
CA ILE A 314 -35.76 1.90 19.18
C ILE A 314 -37.01 1.37 19.88
N VAL A 315 -38.15 1.69 19.29
CA VAL A 315 -39.48 1.20 19.64
C VAL A 315 -39.56 -0.30 19.33
N LYS A 316 -40.05 -1.07 20.31
CA LYS A 316 -40.43 -2.48 20.16
C LYS A 316 -41.65 -2.62 19.23
N SER A 317 -41.48 -3.26 18.08
CA SER A 317 -42.49 -4.12 17.44
C SER A 317 -41.78 -4.86 16.30
N GLY A 318 -41.68 -6.18 16.28
CA GLY A 318 -42.79 -7.06 15.93
C GLY A 318 -42.42 -7.73 14.60
N TRP A 319 -42.46 -9.06 14.57
CA TRP A 319 -42.08 -9.93 13.45
C TRP A 319 -42.67 -9.56 12.08
N VAL A 320 -42.00 -10.08 11.04
CA VAL A 320 -42.39 -10.26 9.61
C VAL A 320 -41.68 -9.29 8.64
N GLY A 321 -40.83 -9.84 7.78
CA GLY A 321 -40.36 -9.17 6.55
C GLY A 321 -38.91 -9.47 6.16
N VAL A 322 -38.61 -10.72 5.80
CA VAL A 322 -37.35 -11.07 5.11
C VAL A 322 -37.48 -10.65 3.64
N ILE A 323 -36.38 -10.17 3.07
CA ILE A 323 -36.12 -9.78 1.68
C ILE A 323 -36.23 -8.26 1.41
N SER A 324 -35.15 -7.73 0.80
CA SER A 324 -34.93 -6.39 0.19
C SER A 324 -34.59 -5.20 1.10
N ALA A 325 -33.28 -4.98 1.34
CA ALA A 325 -32.69 -3.64 1.49
C ALA A 325 -31.14 -3.69 1.34
N ILE A 326 -30.66 -3.96 0.13
CA ILE A 326 -29.35 -3.47 -0.32
C ILE A 326 -29.68 -2.46 -1.40
N LEU A 327 -29.76 -1.17 -1.05
CA LEU A 327 -29.45 -0.01 -1.90
C LEU A 327 -29.97 1.32 -1.32
N VAL A 328 -29.02 2.26 -1.18
CA VAL A 328 -29.11 3.73 -1.14
C VAL A 328 -29.54 4.42 0.17
N GLY A 329 -28.62 5.23 0.70
CA GLY A 329 -28.87 6.34 1.61
C GLY A 329 -27.72 7.34 1.58
N VAL A 330 -27.75 8.27 0.61
CA VAL A 330 -26.97 9.52 0.63
C VAL A 330 -27.65 10.48 1.61
N GLY A 331 -26.88 11.11 2.51
CA GLY A 331 -27.41 12.19 3.36
C GLY A 331 -26.51 12.53 4.54
N ALA A 332 -25.87 13.69 4.46
CA ALA A 332 -24.99 14.29 5.45
C ALA A 332 -25.56 14.32 6.89
N SER A 333 -24.71 14.05 7.88
CA SER A 333 -24.81 14.73 9.18
C SER A 333 -23.40 15.06 9.69
N ALA A 334 -23.15 16.37 9.69
CA ALA A 334 -22.04 17.03 10.37
C ALA A 334 -22.21 16.96 11.89
N ILE A 335 -21.16 17.38 12.60
CA ILE A 335 -21.01 17.77 14.03
C ILE A 335 -20.14 16.76 14.81
N ALA A 336 -19.06 17.10 15.50
CA ALA A 336 -18.08 18.20 15.59
C ALA A 336 -17.20 17.85 16.84
N GLY A 337 -15.95 18.29 17.01
CA GLY A 337 -15.31 19.35 16.26
C GLY A 337 -13.87 19.66 16.63
N TYR A 338 -13.32 20.50 15.74
CA TYR A 338 -12.55 21.71 16.02
C TYR A 338 -11.40 21.60 17.02
N THR A 339 -10.21 21.25 16.52
CA THR A 339 -9.00 22.10 16.39
C THR A 339 -7.93 21.21 15.73
N ALA A 340 -7.50 21.38 14.48
CA ALA A 340 -6.98 22.57 13.82
C ALA A 340 -7.25 22.54 12.30
N ALA A 341 -7.71 23.68 11.79
CA ALA A 341 -7.74 24.19 10.41
C ALA A 341 -7.49 23.21 9.24
N GLY A 342 -8.53 23.06 8.40
CA GLY A 342 -8.74 21.95 7.49
C GLY A 342 -7.88 21.89 6.24
N VAL A 343 -7.39 20.68 5.97
CA VAL A 343 -6.99 20.10 4.67
C VAL A 343 -6.91 18.58 4.90
N GLN A 344 -7.95 17.75 4.65
CA GLN A 344 -7.73 16.29 4.46
C GLN A 344 -8.91 15.39 3.98
N GLU A 345 -10.15 15.84 3.90
CA GLU A 345 -11.30 15.01 3.50
C GLU A 345 -11.86 15.64 2.20
N GLU A 346 -12.00 15.02 1.02
CA GLU A 346 -12.67 13.73 0.73
C GLU A 346 -12.12 13.03 -0.54
N ASN A 347 -10.81 13.12 -0.87
CA ASN A 347 -10.27 12.59 -2.14
C ASN A 347 -9.16 11.53 -2.01
N GLN A 348 -9.19 10.76 -0.92
CA GLN A 348 -8.32 9.58 -0.70
C GLN A 348 -9.06 8.24 -0.71
N GLU A 349 -10.26 8.15 -1.30
CA GLU A 349 -11.14 6.98 -1.15
C GLU A 349 -11.17 6.00 -2.34
N VAL A 350 -10.08 5.83 -3.08
CA VAL A 350 -9.79 4.49 -3.60
C VAL A 350 -9.01 3.73 -2.53
N SER A 351 -9.70 3.51 -1.42
CA SER A 351 -9.25 2.63 -0.36
C SER A 351 -9.80 1.25 -0.68
N LEU A 352 -8.91 0.31 -0.95
CA LEU A 352 -9.29 -1.04 -1.36
C LEU A 352 -9.46 -1.91 -0.14
N LEU A 353 -10.70 -2.20 0.23
CA LEU A 353 -11.03 -2.99 1.41
C LEU A 353 -11.44 -4.41 1.00
N SER A 354 -10.77 -5.42 1.57
CA SER A 354 -11.27 -6.80 1.56
C SER A 354 -11.41 -7.28 2.99
N CYS A 355 -12.65 -7.52 3.42
CA CYS A 355 -12.93 -8.16 4.70
C CYS A 355 -13.11 -9.67 4.49
N LYS A 356 -12.29 -10.47 5.16
CA LYS A 356 -12.31 -11.94 5.09
C LYS A 356 -11.95 -12.53 6.45
N GLU A 357 -12.25 -13.80 6.60
CA GLU A 357 -11.75 -14.62 7.70
C GLU A 357 -10.25 -14.91 7.51
N TYR A 358 -9.45 -14.56 8.51
CA TYR A 358 -8.03 -14.85 8.63
C TYR A 358 -7.81 -16.10 9.48
N GLY A 359 -7.38 -17.20 8.89
CA GLY A 359 -7.04 -18.40 9.66
C GLY A 359 -6.71 -19.59 8.80
N LYS A 360 -5.89 -20.51 9.33
CA LYS A 360 -5.64 -21.82 8.72
C LYS A 360 -6.73 -22.84 9.05
N ASN A 361 -7.46 -22.66 10.15
CA ASN A 361 -8.47 -23.59 10.68
C ASN A 361 -9.75 -22.83 11.08
N GLU A 362 -10.90 -23.50 10.93
CA GLU A 362 -12.26 -22.99 11.19
C GLU A 362 -12.49 -22.53 12.65
N THR A 363 -11.68 -23.03 13.59
CA THR A 363 -11.76 -22.67 15.03
C THR A 363 -10.95 -21.43 15.40
N ASP A 364 -10.01 -21.01 14.55
CA ASP A 364 -9.07 -19.91 14.79
C ASP A 364 -9.23 -18.77 13.76
N SER A 365 -10.32 -18.79 12.98
CA SER A 365 -10.56 -17.76 11.98
C SER A 365 -10.98 -16.46 12.66
N LYS A 366 -10.08 -15.47 12.64
CA LYS A 366 -10.40 -14.10 13.06
C LYS A 366 -10.88 -13.32 11.85
N LEU A 367 -12.00 -12.63 11.97
CA LEU A 367 -12.39 -11.69 10.93
C LEU A 367 -11.50 -10.47 10.96
N GLY A 368 -11.20 -9.96 9.77
CA GLY A 368 -10.68 -8.62 9.67
C GLY A 368 -10.76 -8.14 8.24
N CYS A 369 -10.26 -6.92 8.04
CA CYS A 369 -10.20 -6.29 6.75
C CYS A 369 -8.77 -5.90 6.43
N SER A 370 -8.33 -6.25 5.23
CA SER A 370 -7.13 -5.68 4.65
C SER A 370 -7.49 -4.47 3.81
N LEU A 371 -6.70 -3.42 3.95
CA LEU A 371 -6.87 -2.16 3.24
C LEU A 371 -5.58 -1.79 2.53
N ILE A 372 -5.68 -1.32 1.28
CA ILE A 372 -4.63 -0.52 0.63
C ILE A 372 -5.13 0.88 0.43
N LYS A 373 -4.34 1.85 0.89
CA LYS A 373 -4.64 3.27 0.76
C LYS A 373 -3.44 4.01 0.17
N PRO A 374 -3.63 4.79 -0.91
CA PRO A 374 -2.66 5.80 -1.32
C PRO A 374 -2.70 6.97 -0.34
N VAL A 375 -1.56 7.34 0.22
CA VAL A 375 -1.46 8.42 1.22
C VAL A 375 -0.35 9.35 0.81
N LYS A 376 -0.55 10.65 1.01
CA LYS A 376 0.54 11.61 0.84
C LYS A 376 1.69 11.23 1.76
N TRP A 377 2.90 11.16 1.21
CA TRP A 377 4.06 10.87 2.02
C TRP A 377 4.42 12.10 2.85
N ASP A 378 3.94 12.08 4.08
CA ASP A 378 4.37 12.91 5.18
C ASP A 378 4.60 11.99 6.37
N VAL A 379 5.77 12.06 7.00
CA VAL A 379 6.12 11.15 8.09
C VAL A 379 5.13 11.27 9.24
N GLY A 380 4.60 12.47 9.50
CA GLY A 380 3.56 12.70 10.51
C GLY A 380 2.23 12.06 10.14
N GLU A 381 1.75 12.23 8.90
CA GLU A 381 0.52 11.60 8.41
C GLU A 381 0.63 10.07 8.40
N VAL A 382 1.74 9.53 7.90
CA VAL A 382 1.97 8.09 7.86
C VAL A 382 2.05 7.52 9.28
N ASN A 383 2.75 8.17 10.21
CA ASN A 383 2.81 7.71 11.61
C ASN A 383 1.45 7.80 12.32
N LYS A 384 0.61 8.80 12.01
CA LYS A 384 -0.75 8.88 12.53
C LYS A 384 -1.61 7.73 12.02
N LEU A 385 -1.50 7.42 10.72
CA LEU A 385 -2.22 6.32 10.10
C LEU A 385 -1.72 4.96 10.57
N CYS A 386 -0.43 4.86 10.84
CA CYS A 386 0.29 3.64 11.21
C CYS A 386 0.73 3.68 12.66
N SER A 387 -0.20 4.05 13.54
CA SER A 387 0.08 4.27 14.97
C SER A 387 0.62 3.03 15.70
N GLY A 388 0.36 1.82 15.19
CA GLY A 388 0.94 0.57 15.69
C GLY A 388 2.36 0.30 15.18
N GLY A 389 2.92 1.20 14.38
CA GLY A 389 4.23 1.10 13.75
C GLY A 389 4.16 0.82 12.24
N ILE A 390 5.27 1.16 11.57
CA ILE A 390 5.52 0.81 10.18
C ILE A 390 6.48 -0.39 10.18
N GLU A 391 6.12 -1.43 9.44
CA GLU A 391 6.95 -2.63 9.31
C GLU A 391 7.65 -2.63 7.95
N GLY A 392 8.93 -3.01 7.92
CA GLY A 392 9.76 -3.03 6.73
C GLY A 392 10.89 -1.99 6.74
N ASN A 393 11.71 -2.01 5.69
CA ASN A 393 12.78 -1.04 5.46
C ASN A 393 12.24 0.08 4.54
N LEU A 394 12.18 1.30 5.07
CA LEU A 394 11.73 2.50 4.36
C LEU A 394 12.78 3.06 3.39
#